data_AF-A0A0C9YA54-F1
#
_entry.id   AF-A0A0C9YA54-F1
#
_cell.length_a   1.000
_cell.length_b   1.000
_cell.length_c   1.000
_cell.angle_alpha   90.00
_cell.angle_beta   90.00
_cell.angle_gamma   90.00
#
_symmetry.space_group_name_H-M   'P 1'
#
loop_
_entity.id
_entity.type
_entity.pdbx_description
1 polymer ?
#
loop_
_entity_poly.entity_id
_entity_poly.type
_entity_poly.pdbx_seq_one_letter_code
_entity_poly.pdbx_strand_id
1 'polypeptide(L)'
;MQNDYIHKWLPQKEDFLHILLELEAPPVPRICKICRKDGVYRCPDCMHQLLLCTNCCRTMHEAHPFHRIQQWTGDFFEDCALHMTGLQLHLGHGGAPCPSASGNEPPPLSGQSRHATACKDGDQAKDDRQDTRPMDDGEWEDEDNIPLHLRPPVGSKYLTIVDVTGVHFILVRPCQCLNAASYHMQLFRAKLCPSMFDKPSTTFTFSVLDDFLRDNVECGTSGMNYYRKLCQVTSNVFPHLVLDRYWELLRVAQQWHLLKLLKWSGFEDNKNCTKKGDLVLFCMACPQPGINVSTNANLDQWKYTRMVVMDGNFKAEHMHERQPDDQVWLMDGRGFMVTNPPYQAYLKATPHITEKSPCNNHKAINQASVSCGKLNSTGVGATACTQHGCFYPHSIVDFQKGERQLNMDYSLANALSYNMTSIDYVLCFYDINCAYMKNLRRHVDSSDLLHIPPSMRIMAGIGMWHVHGHKEECYMRYSPLFIKGSGWVNGEIIETLWSTLNIVSASTRGMTTPYRQELLDFQMNDSNFMKMIRMGMEIQG
;
A
#
# COMPACT_ATOMS: atom_id res chain seq x y z
N MET A 1 27.39 -21.28 11.09
CA MET A 1 27.64 -19.85 10.81
C MET A 1 26.83 -18.90 11.67
N GLN A 2 25.48 -18.94 11.72
CA GLN A 2 24.71 -17.98 12.54
C GLN A 2 25.00 -18.12 14.06
N ASN A 3 25.07 -19.35 14.57
CA ASN A 3 25.34 -19.59 16.00
C ASN A 3 26.79 -19.28 16.40
N ASP A 4 27.74 -19.35 15.45
CA ASP A 4 29.17 -19.18 15.74
C ASP A 4 29.49 -17.76 16.23
N TYR A 5 28.78 -16.75 15.70
CA TYR A 5 28.89 -15.37 16.15
C TYR A 5 28.20 -15.13 17.49
N ILE A 6 27.04 -15.75 17.71
CA ILE A 6 26.34 -15.66 19.00
C ILE A 6 27.22 -16.22 20.12
N HIS A 7 27.87 -17.37 19.91
CA HIS A 7 28.83 -17.93 20.87
C HIS A 7 30.01 -17.00 21.18
N LYS A 8 30.48 -16.22 20.19
CA LYS A 8 31.54 -15.21 20.39
C LYS A 8 31.03 -13.94 21.09
N TRP A 9 29.75 -13.59 20.92
CA TRP A 9 29.13 -12.42 21.54
C TRP A 9 28.74 -12.67 23.00
N LEU A 10 28.35 -13.89 23.38
CA LEU A 10 27.90 -14.21 24.75
C LEU A 10 28.86 -13.71 25.86
N PRO A 11 30.19 -13.87 25.75
CA PRO A 11 31.13 -13.33 26.74
C PRO A 11 31.20 -11.79 26.77
N GLN A 12 30.80 -11.11 25.70
CA GLN A 12 30.86 -9.65 25.54
C GLN A 12 29.53 -8.95 25.90
N LYS A 13 28.46 -9.71 26.16
CA LYS A 13 27.11 -9.15 26.38
C LYS A 13 27.06 -8.09 27.48
N GLU A 14 27.89 -8.23 28.52
CA GLU A 14 27.94 -7.31 29.67
C GLU A 14 28.55 -5.96 29.27
N ASP A 15 29.62 -5.97 28.46
CA ASP A 15 30.22 -4.74 27.91
C ASP A 15 29.21 -3.98 27.04
N PHE A 16 28.46 -4.71 26.20
CA PHE A 16 27.40 -4.11 25.37
C PHE A 16 26.29 -3.50 26.23
N LEU A 17 25.87 -4.17 27.30
CA LEU A 17 24.87 -3.64 28.22
C LEU A 17 25.37 -2.39 28.96
N HIS A 18 26.63 -2.40 29.42
CA HIS A 18 27.24 -1.23 30.04
C HIS A 18 27.21 -0.01 29.11
N ILE A 19 27.57 -0.18 27.84
CA ILE A 19 27.51 0.90 26.85
C ILE A 19 26.07 1.38 26.63
N LEU A 20 25.10 0.46 26.53
CA LEU A 20 23.68 0.84 26.38
C LEU A 20 23.19 1.68 27.56
N LEU A 21 23.58 1.33 28.79
CA LEU A 21 23.21 2.09 29.99
C LEU A 21 23.95 3.44 30.07
N GLU A 22 25.23 3.50 29.69
CA GLU A 22 25.98 4.75 29.61
C GLU A 22 25.34 5.73 28.62
N LEU A 23 24.81 5.23 27.51
CA LEU A 23 24.10 6.03 26.52
C LEU A 23 22.77 6.60 27.03
N GLU A 24 22.24 6.17 28.18
CA GLU A 24 21.02 6.73 28.78
C GLU A 24 21.27 7.94 29.69
N ALA A 25 22.53 8.25 30.03
CA ALA A 25 22.89 9.37 30.89
C ALA A 25 23.68 10.46 30.13
N PRO A 26 23.59 11.74 30.54
CA PRO A 26 24.41 12.80 29.96
C PRO A 26 25.88 12.62 30.36
N PRO A 27 26.83 13.06 29.51
CA PRO A 27 28.23 13.08 29.89
C PRO A 27 28.47 14.03 31.07
N VAL A 28 29.43 13.68 31.92
CA VAL A 28 29.91 14.54 33.01
C VAL A 28 31.28 15.11 32.61
N PRO A 29 31.47 16.45 32.55
CA PRO A 29 30.50 17.50 32.86
C PRO A 29 29.44 17.72 31.77
N ARG A 30 28.28 18.24 32.17
CA ARG A 30 27.10 18.49 31.31
C ARG A 30 27.30 19.73 30.42
N ILE A 31 28.14 19.60 29.40
CA ILE A 31 28.50 20.71 28.51
C ILE A 31 27.95 20.50 27.09
N CYS A 32 27.33 21.55 26.56
CA CYS A 32 26.95 21.64 25.15
C CYS A 32 28.19 21.45 24.27
N LYS A 33 28.15 20.48 23.36
CA LYS A 33 29.31 20.14 22.54
C LYS A 33 29.76 21.28 21.61
N ILE A 34 28.84 22.14 21.19
CA ILE A 34 29.09 23.23 20.24
C ILE A 34 29.57 24.49 20.95
N CYS A 35 28.76 25.05 21.86
CA CYS A 35 29.06 26.36 22.47
C CYS A 35 29.66 26.28 23.87
N ARG A 36 29.90 25.08 24.42
CA ARG A 36 30.49 24.81 25.75
C ARG A 36 29.71 25.36 26.96
N LYS A 37 28.49 25.89 26.74
CA LYS A 37 27.53 26.26 27.80
C LYS A 37 26.86 25.01 28.36
N ASP A 38 25.95 25.17 29.32
CA ASP A 38 25.13 24.07 29.83
C ASP A 38 24.29 23.44 28.71
N GLY A 39 24.35 22.11 28.61
CA GLY A 39 23.63 21.33 27.61
C GLY A 39 22.53 20.49 28.26
N VAL A 40 21.32 20.51 27.71
CA VAL A 40 20.17 19.79 28.30
C VAL A 40 19.41 18.95 27.29
N TYR A 41 19.67 19.12 26.00
CA TYR A 41 19.01 18.37 24.95
C TYR A 41 19.95 17.33 24.33
N ARG A 42 19.41 16.18 23.97
CA ARG A 42 20.04 15.22 23.05
C ARG A 42 19.06 14.87 21.93
N CYS A 43 19.58 14.33 20.84
CA CYS A 43 18.77 13.78 19.76
C CYS A 43 19.12 12.30 19.58
N PRO A 44 18.22 11.36 19.90
CA PRO A 44 18.45 9.92 19.69
C PRO A 44 18.59 9.55 18.21
N ASP A 45 18.01 10.34 17.30
CA ASP A 45 18.09 10.09 15.85
C ASP A 45 19.44 10.55 15.25
N CYS A 46 20.20 11.38 15.97
CA CYS A 46 21.55 11.80 15.55
C CYS A 46 22.61 10.79 16.01
N MET A 47 23.58 10.49 15.14
CA MET A 47 24.75 9.70 15.52
C MET A 47 25.52 10.38 16.67
N HIS A 48 25.95 9.56 17.64
CA HIS A 48 26.68 9.98 18.85
C HIS A 48 25.89 10.81 19.88
N GLN A 49 24.59 11.07 19.67
CA GLN A 49 23.69 11.69 20.65
C GLN A 49 24.28 12.89 21.41
N LEU A 50 24.82 13.87 20.69
CA LEU A 50 25.49 15.01 21.30
C LEU A 50 24.58 15.75 22.28
N LEU A 51 25.14 16.13 23.43
CA LEU A 51 24.48 17.01 24.38
C LEU A 51 24.58 18.47 23.94
N LEU A 52 23.44 19.17 23.88
CA LEU A 52 23.29 20.49 23.27
C LEU A 52 22.47 21.43 24.16
N CYS A 53 22.76 22.73 24.09
CA CYS A 53 21.86 23.76 24.62
C CYS A 53 20.70 24.01 23.63
N THR A 54 19.63 24.68 24.05
CA THR A 54 18.43 24.96 23.24
C THR A 54 18.76 25.56 21.87
N ASN A 55 19.62 26.59 21.81
CA ASN A 55 19.94 27.26 20.55
C ASN A 55 20.76 26.36 19.61
N CYS A 56 21.76 25.65 20.14
CA CYS A 56 22.57 24.71 19.36
C CYS A 56 21.72 23.53 18.86
N CYS A 57 20.79 23.03 19.67
CA CYS A 57 19.84 22.01 19.29
C CYS A 57 18.96 22.49 18.13
N ARG A 58 18.37 23.68 18.23
CA ARG A 58 17.55 24.28 17.16
C ARG A 58 18.33 24.41 15.86
N THR A 59 19.49 25.07 15.89
CA THR A 59 20.29 25.33 14.68
C THR A 59 20.78 24.05 14.01
N MET A 60 21.14 23.02 14.79
CA MET A 60 21.59 21.74 14.24
C MET A 60 20.46 20.99 13.51
N HIS A 61 19.21 21.17 13.93
CA HIS A 61 18.05 20.47 13.38
C HIS A 61 17.23 21.31 12.39
N GLU A 62 17.69 22.50 11.98
CA GLU A 62 17.00 23.32 10.97
C GLU A 62 16.78 22.57 9.64
N ALA A 63 17.76 21.76 9.23
CA ALA A 63 17.65 20.90 8.04
C ALA A 63 16.99 19.54 8.30
N HIS A 64 16.77 19.18 9.57
CA HIS A 64 16.25 17.89 10.02
C HIS A 64 15.12 18.09 11.05
N PRO A 65 14.02 18.75 10.66
CA PRO A 65 12.99 19.25 11.58
C PRO A 65 12.11 18.16 12.20
N PHE A 66 12.23 16.92 11.73
CA PHE A 66 11.45 15.77 12.20
C PHE A 66 12.26 14.84 13.11
N HIS A 67 13.51 15.18 13.42
CA HIS A 67 14.24 14.42 14.43
C HIS A 67 13.55 14.58 15.80
N ARG A 68 13.47 13.48 16.54
CA ARG A 68 13.01 13.50 17.93
C ARG A 68 14.14 13.97 18.83
N ILE A 69 13.79 14.69 19.88
CA ILE A 69 14.75 15.17 20.87
C ILE A 69 14.29 14.78 22.27
N GLN A 70 15.24 14.75 23.20
CA GLN A 70 14.95 14.51 24.60
C GLN A 70 15.61 15.58 25.46
N GLN A 71 14.98 15.93 26.58
CA GLN A 71 15.47 16.91 27.54
C GLN A 71 15.84 16.24 28.86
N TRP A 72 16.99 16.61 29.41
CA TRP A 72 17.42 16.16 30.73
C TRP A 72 16.61 16.86 31.83
N THR A 73 15.90 16.09 32.65
CA THR A 73 15.07 16.59 33.77
C THR A 73 15.87 16.83 35.04
N GLY A 74 17.04 16.18 35.17
CA GLY A 74 17.81 16.09 36.41
C GLY A 74 18.18 14.64 36.71
N ASP A 75 17.24 13.73 36.43
CA ASP A 75 17.36 12.30 36.75
C ASP A 75 17.33 11.42 35.49
N PHE A 76 16.60 11.80 34.45
CA PHE A 76 16.49 11.05 33.19
C PHE A 76 16.26 11.98 31.99
N PHE A 77 16.35 11.42 30.78
CA PHE A 77 15.96 12.09 29.55
C PHE A 77 14.48 11.86 29.26
N GLU A 78 13.70 12.93 29.25
CA GLU A 78 12.29 12.93 28.88
C GLU A 78 12.11 13.30 27.40
N ASP A 79 11.14 12.68 26.73
CA ASP A 79 10.78 13.00 25.34
C ASP A 79 10.31 14.46 25.20
N CYS A 80 10.82 15.13 24.17
CA CYS A 80 10.56 16.54 23.89
C CYS A 80 10.35 16.75 22.38
N ALA A 81 9.64 17.82 22.01
CA ALA A 81 9.40 18.15 20.61
C ALA A 81 10.29 19.31 20.14
N LEU A 82 10.82 19.23 18.91
CA LEU A 82 11.72 20.24 18.35
C LEU A 82 11.10 21.66 18.33
N HIS A 83 9.79 21.79 18.12
CA HIS A 83 9.13 23.10 18.13
C HIS A 83 9.22 23.81 19.49
N MET A 84 9.39 23.07 20.59
CA MET A 84 9.58 23.64 21.94
C MET A 84 10.92 24.39 22.06
N THR A 85 11.89 24.10 21.19
CA THR A 85 13.13 24.89 21.07
C THR A 85 12.94 26.20 20.29
N GLY A 86 11.75 26.43 19.74
CA GLY A 86 11.42 27.56 18.87
C GLY A 86 11.75 27.32 17.40
N LEU A 87 11.92 26.06 16.98
CA LEU A 87 12.11 25.69 15.57
C LEU A 87 10.84 26.02 14.76
N GLN A 88 11.02 26.59 13.57
CA GLN A 88 9.95 26.90 12.62
C GLN A 88 10.36 26.45 11.22
N LEU A 89 9.39 26.12 10.39
CA LEU A 89 9.61 25.83 8.97
C LEU A 89 9.15 27.01 8.12
N HIS A 90 10.01 27.47 7.23
CA HIS A 90 9.67 28.49 6.25
C HIS A 90 9.49 27.86 4.87
N LEU A 91 8.36 28.15 4.23
CA LEU A 91 8.08 27.67 2.88
C LEU A 91 8.67 28.64 1.85
N GLY A 92 9.26 28.07 0.79
CA GLY A 92 9.96 28.86 -0.23
C GLY A 92 11.36 29.31 0.23
N HIS A 93 12.03 30.11 -0.61
CA HIS A 93 13.34 30.71 -0.33
C HIS A 93 14.42 29.74 0.21
N GLY A 94 14.38 28.47 -0.20
CA GLY A 94 15.32 27.46 0.30
C GLY A 94 15.22 27.17 1.79
N GLY A 95 14.10 27.50 2.44
CA GLY A 95 13.90 27.34 3.89
C GLY A 95 14.20 28.59 4.71
N ALA A 96 14.61 29.69 4.09
CA ALA A 96 14.84 30.97 4.77
C ALA A 96 13.51 31.73 5.04
N PRO A 97 13.47 32.60 6.05
CA PRO A 97 12.33 33.48 6.29
C PRO A 97 11.96 34.31 5.05
N CYS A 98 10.67 34.42 4.75
CA CYS A 98 10.20 35.19 3.60
C CYS A 98 10.48 36.69 3.82
N PRO A 99 11.13 37.39 2.87
CA PRO A 99 11.45 38.81 3.01
C PRO A 99 10.21 39.71 3.00
N SER A 100 9.09 39.20 2.46
CA SER A 100 7.81 39.90 2.42
C SER A 100 6.92 39.61 3.64
N ALA A 101 7.38 38.79 4.59
CA ALA A 101 6.57 38.45 5.76
C ALA A 101 6.50 39.64 6.72
N SER A 102 5.29 40.20 6.89
CA SER A 102 5.02 41.19 7.92
C SER A 102 4.96 40.51 9.30
N GLY A 103 6.02 40.65 10.11
CA GLY A 103 6.03 40.33 11.54
C GLY A 103 6.95 39.17 11.95
N ASN A 104 8.19 39.49 12.29
CA ASN A 104 9.08 38.67 13.12
C ASN A 104 8.61 38.72 14.59
N GLU A 105 7.40 38.25 14.90
CA GLU A 105 7.05 37.98 16.31
C GLU A 105 7.62 36.62 16.71
N PRO A 106 8.51 36.57 17.74
CA PRO A 106 8.97 35.31 18.30
C PRO A 106 7.78 34.56 18.93
N PRO A 107 7.80 33.22 18.92
CA PRO A 107 6.76 32.44 19.58
C PRO A 107 6.74 32.76 21.08
N PRO A 108 5.56 32.79 21.74
CA PRO A 108 5.50 32.95 23.18
C PRO A 108 6.21 31.76 23.85
N LEU A 109 7.28 32.05 24.60
CA LEU A 109 7.90 31.09 25.51
C LEU A 109 6.86 30.76 26.58
N SER A 110 6.39 29.51 26.62
CA SER A 110 5.55 29.01 27.71
C SER A 110 6.35 29.09 29.01
N GLY A 111 5.93 30.00 29.90
CA GLY A 111 6.58 30.26 31.18
C GLY A 111 6.48 29.08 32.16
N GLN A 112 7.51 28.99 33.01
CA GLN A 112 7.64 28.07 34.14
C GLN A 112 6.38 28.08 35.02
N SER A 113 5.74 26.93 35.21
CA SER A 113 4.70 26.76 36.24
C SER A 113 5.33 26.42 37.57
N ARG A 114 4.93 27.16 38.61
CA ARG A 114 5.35 27.01 40.00
C ARG A 114 4.58 25.86 40.65
N HIS A 115 5.30 25.02 41.41
CA HIS A 115 4.75 24.04 42.34
C HIS A 115 3.65 24.65 43.23
N ALA A 116 2.47 24.03 43.25
CA ALA A 116 1.45 24.24 44.28
C ALA A 116 0.96 22.87 44.79
N THR A 117 1.33 22.59 46.03
CA THR A 117 0.91 21.45 46.86
C THR A 117 -0.49 21.71 47.42
N ALA A 118 -1.40 20.75 47.34
CA ALA A 118 -2.56 20.71 48.23
C ALA A 118 -3.10 19.29 48.43
N CYS A 119 -3.45 19.00 49.69
CA CYS A 119 -3.75 17.71 50.28
C CYS A 119 -5.22 17.29 50.13
N LYS A 120 -5.42 16.01 50.48
CA LYS A 120 -6.63 15.17 50.56
C LYS A 120 -7.80 15.71 51.40
N ASP A 121 -9.00 15.19 51.10
CA ASP A 121 -9.99 14.50 51.98
C ASP A 121 -11.38 14.60 51.29
N GLY A 122 -12.32 13.65 51.20
CA GLY A 122 -12.54 12.27 51.64
C GLY A 122 -14.04 11.91 51.41
N ASP A 123 -14.36 10.61 51.18
CA ASP A 123 -15.64 9.88 51.39
C ASP A 123 -16.95 10.30 50.64
N GLN A 124 -17.93 9.46 50.21
CA GLN A 124 -18.25 8.03 50.34
C GLN A 124 -19.42 7.64 49.36
N ALA A 125 -19.33 6.42 48.79
CA ALA A 125 -20.36 5.36 48.57
C ALA A 125 -21.71 5.51 47.75
N LYS A 126 -21.77 4.66 46.70
CA LYS A 126 -22.82 3.67 46.24
C LYS A 126 -24.15 4.11 45.59
N ASP A 127 -24.47 3.57 44.40
CA ASP A 127 -25.36 2.37 44.19
C ASP A 127 -25.52 2.01 42.69
N ASP A 128 -25.72 0.71 42.43
CA ASP A 128 -25.68 -0.02 41.16
C ASP A 128 -26.95 0.14 40.28
N ARG A 129 -26.78 0.12 38.95
CA ARG A 129 -27.66 -0.58 37.99
C ARG A 129 -27.09 -0.60 36.55
N GLN A 130 -26.83 -1.80 36.06
CA GLN A 130 -26.38 -2.16 34.70
C GLN A 130 -27.42 -1.86 33.62
N ASP A 131 -26.99 -1.21 32.53
CA ASP A 131 -27.63 -1.34 31.22
C ASP A 131 -26.57 -1.17 30.10
N THR A 132 -26.41 -2.21 29.28
CA THR A 132 -25.31 -2.38 28.32
C THR A 132 -25.58 -1.63 27.01
N ARG A 133 -24.94 -0.47 26.86
CA ARG A 133 -24.77 0.26 25.58
C ARG A 133 -23.30 0.18 25.13
N PRO A 134 -22.99 0.36 23.83
CA PRO A 134 -21.62 0.26 23.32
C PRO A 134 -20.74 1.31 24.02
N MET A 135 -19.60 0.88 24.55
CA MET A 135 -18.68 1.71 25.33
C MET A 135 -18.24 2.95 24.54
N ASP A 136 -18.67 4.10 25.04
CA ASP A 136 -18.09 5.42 24.88
C ASP A 136 -16.83 5.45 25.75
N ASP A 137 -15.65 5.48 25.13
CA ASP A 137 -14.34 5.49 25.79
C ASP A 137 -13.88 6.90 26.20
N GLY A 138 -14.84 7.77 26.51
CA GLY A 138 -14.64 9.06 27.17
C GLY A 138 -14.35 8.91 28.67
N GLU A 139 -13.27 8.20 29.04
CA GLU A 139 -12.58 8.51 30.29
C GLU A 139 -11.75 9.76 30.04
N TRP A 140 -12.22 10.88 30.57
CA TRP A 140 -11.52 12.16 30.55
C TRP A 140 -10.21 12.02 31.34
N GLU A 141 -9.12 11.69 30.66
CA GLU A 141 -7.81 12.07 31.18
C GLU A 141 -7.78 13.60 31.23
N ASP A 142 -7.58 14.16 32.43
CA ASP A 142 -7.40 15.60 32.59
C ASP A 142 -6.37 16.09 31.55
N GLU A 143 -6.67 17.14 30.77
CA GLU A 143 -5.75 17.70 29.76
C GLU A 143 -4.36 18.02 30.34
N ASP A 144 -4.28 18.15 31.67
CA ASP A 144 -3.06 18.36 32.45
C ASP A 144 -2.14 17.13 32.55
N ASN A 145 -2.59 15.91 32.22
CA ASN A 145 -1.81 14.68 32.30
C ASN A 145 -1.14 14.25 30.98
N ILE A 146 -1.49 14.86 29.84
CA ILE A 146 -0.86 14.54 28.55
C ILE A 146 0.57 15.09 28.54
N PRO A 147 1.62 14.32 28.18
CA PRO A 147 2.98 14.85 28.05
C PRO A 147 3.05 16.06 27.10
N LEU A 148 3.80 17.10 27.48
CA LEU A 148 3.83 18.38 26.74
C LEU A 148 4.19 18.22 25.25
N HIS A 149 5.05 17.26 24.92
CA HIS A 149 5.47 16.99 23.53
C HIS A 149 4.36 16.36 22.68
N LEU A 150 3.31 15.79 23.29
CA LEU A 150 2.15 15.21 22.61
C LEU A 150 0.97 16.18 22.53
N ARG A 151 0.97 17.27 23.31
CA ARG A 151 -0.11 18.27 23.27
C ARG A 151 -0.05 19.08 21.98
N PRO A 152 -1.09 19.07 21.14
CA PRO A 152 -1.16 19.95 19.97
C PRO A 152 -1.09 21.42 20.41
N PRO A 153 -0.13 22.22 19.90
CA PRO A 153 -0.04 23.62 20.26
C PRO A 153 -1.29 24.40 19.83
N VAL A 154 -1.78 25.27 20.71
CA VAL A 154 -2.95 26.11 20.43
C VAL A 154 -2.56 27.22 19.45
N GLY A 155 -3.11 27.20 18.24
CA GLY A 155 -2.98 28.28 17.26
C GLY A 155 -3.02 27.80 15.81
N SER A 156 -3.70 28.55 14.94
CA SER A 156 -3.96 28.19 13.53
C SER A 156 -2.72 28.10 12.62
N LYS A 157 -1.51 28.34 13.16
CA LYS A 157 -0.25 28.34 12.42
C LYS A 157 0.58 27.07 12.63
N TYR A 158 0.25 26.24 13.62
CA TYR A 158 0.90 24.95 13.82
C TYR A 158 0.26 23.90 12.91
N LEU A 159 1.09 23.10 12.26
CA LEU A 159 0.66 21.93 11.52
C LEU A 159 1.02 20.66 12.28
N THR A 160 0.11 19.70 12.26
CA THR A 160 0.43 18.30 12.51
C THR A 160 1.14 17.75 11.28
N ILE A 161 2.38 17.29 11.45
CA ILE A 161 3.19 16.70 10.38
C ILE A 161 3.49 15.27 10.74
N VAL A 162 2.97 14.33 9.96
CA VAL A 162 3.24 12.90 10.12
C VAL A 162 4.46 12.55 9.26
N ASP A 163 5.49 12.01 9.90
CA ASP A 163 6.74 11.56 9.29
C ASP A 163 7.08 10.12 9.73
N VAL A 164 8.05 9.48 9.08
CA VAL A 164 8.56 8.15 9.48
C VAL A 164 9.10 8.11 10.91
N THR A 165 9.50 9.28 11.44
CA THR A 165 9.96 9.48 12.81
C THR A 165 8.83 9.75 13.82
N GLY A 166 7.57 9.79 13.38
CA GLY A 166 6.41 9.98 14.25
C GLY A 166 5.52 11.17 13.87
N VAL A 167 4.67 11.59 14.80
CA VAL A 167 3.75 12.72 14.66
C VAL A 167 4.35 13.96 15.32
N HIS A 168 4.53 15.00 14.54
CA HIS A 168 5.19 16.25 14.95
C HIS A 168 4.22 17.42 14.91
N PHE A 169 4.45 18.40 15.77
CA PHE A 169 3.80 19.71 15.69
C PHE A 169 4.85 20.76 15.31
N ILE A 170 4.65 21.47 14.21
CA ILE A 170 5.62 22.47 13.76
C ILE A 170 4.91 23.74 13.28
N LEU A 171 5.44 24.89 13.67
CA LEU A 171 5.02 26.18 13.18
C LEU A 171 5.52 26.36 11.75
N VAL A 172 4.59 26.45 10.79
CA VAL A 172 4.91 26.62 9.36
C VAL A 172 4.57 28.02 8.90
N ARG A 173 5.53 28.70 8.28
CA ARG A 173 5.42 30.07 7.77
C ARG A 173 5.39 30.04 6.24
N PRO A 174 4.26 30.40 5.61
CA PRO A 174 4.19 30.45 4.15
C PRO A 174 5.00 31.60 3.57
N CYS A 175 5.41 31.46 2.31
CA CYS A 175 5.89 32.57 1.50
C CYS A 175 4.72 33.52 1.20
N GLN A 176 4.96 34.82 1.38
CA GLN A 176 4.00 35.91 1.17
C GLN A 176 4.41 36.84 0.01
N CYS A 177 5.37 36.44 -0.82
CA CYS A 177 5.74 37.21 -2.01
C CYS A 177 4.58 37.26 -3.01
N LEU A 178 4.53 38.30 -3.84
CA LEU A 178 3.43 38.53 -4.81
C LEU A 178 3.15 37.33 -5.74
N ASN A 179 4.19 36.60 -6.14
CA ASN A 179 4.09 35.44 -7.03
C ASN A 179 4.09 34.10 -6.28
N ALA A 180 3.83 34.10 -4.97
CA ALA A 180 3.78 32.87 -4.19
C ALA A 180 2.60 32.00 -4.64
N ALA A 181 2.84 30.69 -4.76
CA ALA A 181 1.77 29.74 -5.04
C ALA A 181 0.79 29.62 -3.86
N SER A 182 -0.34 28.95 -4.08
CA SER A 182 -1.29 28.61 -2.99
C SER A 182 -0.59 27.85 -1.86
N TYR A 183 -1.10 27.99 -0.64
CA TYR A 183 -0.45 27.42 0.56
C TYR A 183 -0.23 25.90 0.46
N HIS A 184 -1.23 25.14 0.01
CA HIS A 184 -1.12 23.70 -0.19
C HIS A 184 -0.08 23.32 -1.27
N MET A 185 0.11 24.14 -2.31
CA MET A 185 1.16 23.92 -3.30
C MET A 185 2.55 24.26 -2.76
N GLN A 186 2.66 25.26 -1.88
CA GLN A 186 3.92 25.54 -1.18
C GLN A 186 4.31 24.37 -0.26
N LEU A 187 3.35 23.80 0.48
CA LEU A 187 3.56 22.61 1.30
C LEU A 187 4.02 21.42 0.45
N PHE A 188 3.31 21.15 -0.65
CA PHE A 188 3.66 20.04 -1.54
C PHE A 188 5.07 20.19 -2.12
N ARG A 189 5.48 21.41 -2.51
CA ARG A 189 6.86 21.71 -2.93
C ARG A 189 7.89 21.50 -1.82
N ALA A 190 7.50 21.71 -0.57
CA ALA A 190 8.32 21.40 0.61
C ALA A 190 8.28 19.91 1.00
N LYS A 191 7.76 19.03 0.12
CA LYS A 191 7.59 17.58 0.36
C LYS A 191 6.63 17.24 1.50
N LEU A 192 5.66 18.13 1.75
CA LEU A 192 4.57 17.96 2.70
C LEU A 192 3.26 17.84 1.93
N CYS A 193 2.72 16.63 1.84
CA CYS A 193 1.44 16.38 1.21
C CYS A 193 0.30 16.75 2.17
N PRO A 194 -0.54 17.75 1.86
CA PRO A 194 -1.60 18.18 2.76
C PRO A 194 -2.80 17.23 2.72
N SER A 195 -3.42 17.00 3.88
CA SER A 195 -4.64 16.17 3.96
C SER A 195 -5.92 16.90 3.52
N MET A 196 -5.85 18.24 3.41
CA MET A 196 -6.92 19.18 3.03
C MET A 196 -6.31 20.39 2.31
N PHE A 197 -7.04 21.01 1.37
CA PHE A 197 -6.48 22.08 0.52
C PHE A 197 -6.73 23.51 1.01
N ASP A 198 -7.91 23.78 1.59
CA ASP A 198 -8.33 25.15 1.93
C ASP A 198 -7.66 25.65 3.21
N LYS A 199 -7.65 24.81 4.24
CA LYS A 199 -7.04 25.08 5.56
C LYS A 199 -6.33 23.81 6.04
N PRO A 200 -5.14 23.50 5.48
CA PRO A 200 -4.41 22.32 5.92
C PRO A 200 -4.02 22.48 7.39
N SER A 201 -4.48 21.55 8.23
CA SER A 201 -4.04 21.38 9.62
C SER A 201 -3.11 20.17 9.79
N THR A 202 -3.21 19.20 8.87
CA THR A 202 -2.38 17.98 8.86
C THR A 202 -1.69 17.83 7.52
N THR A 203 -0.43 17.43 7.55
CA THR A 203 0.37 17.08 6.36
C THR A 203 1.14 15.79 6.60
N PHE A 204 1.44 15.07 5.53
CA PHE A 204 2.26 13.86 5.54
C PHE A 204 3.53 14.12 4.75
N THR A 205 4.69 13.76 5.28
CA THR A 205 5.93 13.87 4.51
C THR A 205 5.91 12.90 3.33
N PHE A 206 6.60 13.22 2.24
CA PHE A 206 6.77 12.24 1.16
C PHE A 206 7.48 10.97 1.66
N SER A 207 8.35 11.10 2.67
CA SER A 207 9.04 9.98 3.30
C SER A 207 8.08 8.98 3.92
N VAL A 208 7.08 9.43 4.71
CA VAL A 208 6.12 8.51 5.36
C VAL A 208 5.19 7.87 4.35
N LEU A 209 4.82 8.58 3.27
CA LEU A 209 3.99 8.02 2.21
C LEU A 209 4.74 6.96 1.40
N ASP A 210 6.01 7.21 1.07
CA ASP A 210 6.88 6.23 0.40
C ASP A 210 7.24 5.05 1.31
N ASP A 211 7.35 5.27 2.62
CA ASP A 211 7.60 4.22 3.61
C ASP A 211 6.38 3.33 3.81
N PHE A 212 5.18 3.91 3.97
CA PHE A 212 3.94 3.16 4.04
C PHE A 212 3.71 2.31 2.79
N LEU A 213 3.98 2.89 1.61
CA LEU A 213 3.93 2.19 0.33
C LEU A 213 4.79 0.92 0.34
N ARG A 214 6.06 1.02 0.77
CA ARG A 214 6.98 -0.11 0.85
C ARG A 214 6.54 -1.14 1.90
N ASP A 215 6.17 -0.70 3.10
CA ASP A 215 5.67 -1.57 4.16
C ASP A 215 4.39 -2.32 3.73
N ASN A 216 3.58 -1.73 2.85
CA ASN A 216 2.39 -2.36 2.34
C ASN A 216 2.66 -3.42 1.26
N VAL A 217 3.58 -3.18 0.31
CA VAL A 217 3.90 -4.17 -0.74
C VAL A 217 4.83 -5.29 -0.26
N GLU A 218 5.82 -4.98 0.57
CA GLU A 218 6.81 -5.96 1.03
C GLU A 218 6.28 -6.77 2.22
N CYS A 219 5.68 -6.09 3.20
CA CYS A 219 5.28 -6.71 4.47
C CYS A 219 3.78 -6.98 4.56
N GLY A 220 2.97 -6.45 3.63
CA GLY A 220 1.51 -6.53 3.71
C GLY A 220 0.90 -5.76 4.88
N THR A 221 1.63 -4.76 5.40
CA THR A 221 1.20 -4.00 6.56
C THR A 221 -0.08 -3.23 6.25
N SER A 222 -1.13 -3.45 7.05
CA SER A 222 -2.37 -2.68 6.95
C SER A 222 -2.13 -1.23 7.38
N GLY A 223 -2.92 -0.29 6.86
CA GLY A 223 -2.82 1.12 7.27
C GLY A 223 -2.96 1.32 8.79
N MET A 224 -3.80 0.51 9.44
CA MET A 224 -3.99 0.57 10.90
C MET A 224 -2.73 0.11 11.64
N ASN A 225 -2.13 -1.00 11.23
CA ASN A 225 -0.88 -1.48 11.84
C ASN A 225 0.27 -0.50 11.61
N TYR A 226 0.34 0.10 10.42
CA TYR A 226 1.33 1.11 10.10
C TYR A 226 1.16 2.38 10.94
N TYR A 227 -0.07 2.88 11.09
CA TYR A 227 -0.31 4.06 11.93
C TYR A 227 -0.04 3.77 13.42
N ARG A 228 -0.39 2.58 13.92
CA ARG A 228 -0.02 2.15 15.29
C ARG A 228 1.49 2.08 15.50
N LYS A 229 2.26 1.61 14.51
CA LYS A 229 3.73 1.69 14.50
C LYS A 229 4.19 3.14 14.64
N LEU A 230 3.61 4.07 13.87
CA LEU A 230 3.93 5.51 14.00
C LEU A 230 3.60 6.07 15.40
N CYS A 231 2.48 5.67 16.00
CA CYS A 231 2.16 6.05 17.37
C CYS A 231 3.23 5.59 18.37
N GLN A 232 3.68 4.33 18.27
CA GLN A 232 4.75 3.79 19.13
C GLN A 232 6.10 4.48 18.89
N VAL A 233 6.41 4.82 17.64
CA VAL A 233 7.61 5.59 17.29
C VAL A 233 7.54 7.02 17.88
N THR A 234 6.35 7.62 17.90
CA THR A 234 6.13 8.96 18.47
C THR A 234 6.25 8.96 19.99
N SER A 235 5.61 7.99 20.67
CA SER A 235 5.74 7.77 22.11
C SER A 235 5.62 6.28 22.41
N ASN A 236 6.68 5.69 22.94
CA ASN A 236 6.69 4.28 23.32
C ASN A 236 5.88 4.04 24.61
N VAL A 237 5.83 5.03 25.51
CA VAL A 237 5.15 4.92 26.80
C VAL A 237 3.65 5.23 26.67
N PHE A 238 3.28 6.21 25.84
CA PHE A 238 1.90 6.67 25.70
C PHE A 238 1.42 6.71 24.24
N PRO A 239 1.46 5.57 23.50
CA PRO A 239 1.08 5.55 22.09
C PRO A 239 -0.41 5.89 21.85
N HIS A 240 -1.27 5.68 22.84
CA HIS A 240 -2.70 5.99 22.77
C HIS A 240 -3.01 7.49 22.86
N LEU A 241 -2.08 8.30 23.39
CA LEU A 241 -2.21 9.76 23.47
C LEU A 241 -1.70 10.46 22.21
N VAL A 242 -1.11 9.71 21.27
CA VAL A 242 -0.66 10.27 20.00
C VAL A 242 -1.89 10.56 19.12
N LEU A 243 -1.95 11.78 18.60
CA LEU A 243 -3.04 12.25 17.77
C LEU A 243 -3.33 11.30 16.60
N ASP A 244 -4.56 10.79 16.51
CA ASP A 244 -4.97 9.89 15.44
C ASP A 244 -5.26 10.65 14.14
N ARG A 245 -4.56 10.26 13.07
CA ARG A 245 -4.69 10.73 11.69
C ARG A 245 -4.75 9.57 10.69
N TYR A 246 -5.20 8.40 11.15
CA TYR A 246 -5.31 7.19 10.34
C TYR A 246 -6.18 7.38 9.09
N TRP A 247 -7.34 8.01 9.22
CA TRP A 247 -8.25 8.22 8.08
C TRP A 247 -7.65 9.18 7.04
N GLU A 248 -6.97 10.22 7.51
CA GLU A 248 -6.23 11.14 6.65
C GLU A 248 -5.05 10.43 5.97
N LEU A 249 -4.33 9.53 6.67
CA LEU A 249 -3.27 8.72 6.08
C LEU A 249 -3.82 7.89 4.92
N LEU A 250 -4.91 7.15 5.12
CA LEU A 250 -5.49 6.31 4.06
C LEU A 250 -5.85 7.14 2.82
N ARG A 251 -6.51 8.28 3.01
CA ARG A 251 -6.91 9.16 1.91
C ARG A 251 -5.71 9.73 1.15
N VAL A 252 -4.70 10.23 1.88
CA VAL A 252 -3.50 10.81 1.26
C VAL A 252 -2.64 9.72 0.61
N ALA A 253 -2.54 8.54 1.20
CA ALA A 253 -1.84 7.40 0.62
C ALA A 253 -2.48 6.96 -0.70
N GLN A 254 -3.81 6.86 -0.75
CA GLN A 254 -4.55 6.54 -1.97
C GLN A 254 -4.26 7.55 -3.10
N GLN A 255 -4.28 8.85 -2.80
CA GLN A 255 -3.90 9.90 -3.74
C GLN A 255 -2.42 9.78 -4.17
N TRP A 256 -1.54 9.50 -3.22
CA TRP A 256 -0.11 9.31 -3.47
C TRP A 256 0.16 8.14 -4.41
N HIS A 257 -0.54 7.01 -4.25
CA HIS A 257 -0.41 5.84 -5.12
C HIS A 257 -0.69 6.21 -6.58
N LEU A 258 -1.81 6.90 -6.84
CA LEU A 258 -2.15 7.36 -8.18
C LEU A 258 -1.06 8.28 -8.76
N LEU A 259 -0.59 9.26 -7.98
CA LEU A 259 0.46 10.18 -8.44
C LEU A 259 1.77 9.45 -8.77
N LYS A 260 2.13 8.41 -8.00
CA LYS A 260 3.30 7.58 -8.26
C LYS A 260 3.13 6.76 -9.54
N LEU A 261 1.98 6.13 -9.73
CA LEU A 261 1.68 5.36 -10.95
C LEU A 261 1.70 6.26 -12.21
N LEU A 262 1.07 7.44 -12.16
CA LEU A 262 1.10 8.41 -13.26
C LEU A 262 2.54 8.84 -13.58
N LYS A 263 3.31 9.19 -12.54
CA LYS A 263 4.72 9.59 -12.68
C LYS A 263 5.56 8.46 -13.29
N TRP A 264 5.42 7.22 -12.81
CA TRP A 264 6.20 6.09 -13.27
C TRP A 264 5.84 5.65 -14.69
N SER A 265 4.59 5.84 -15.09
CA SER A 265 4.11 5.55 -16.45
C SER A 265 4.42 6.68 -17.45
N GLY A 266 5.01 7.79 -16.99
CA GLY A 266 5.40 8.92 -17.84
C GLY A 266 4.24 9.84 -18.23
N PHE A 267 3.11 9.79 -17.53
CA PHE A 267 1.99 10.70 -17.78
C PHE A 267 2.20 12.04 -17.07
N GLU A 268 2.27 13.12 -17.84
CA GLU A 268 2.32 14.50 -17.32
C GLU A 268 0.94 15.03 -16.94
N ASP A 269 -0.13 14.49 -17.55
CA ASP A 269 -1.51 14.77 -17.20
C ASP A 269 -2.38 13.50 -17.18
N ASN A 270 -3.47 13.56 -16.42
CA ASN A 270 -4.42 12.46 -16.32
C ASN A 270 -5.32 12.31 -17.57
N LYS A 271 -5.24 13.25 -18.52
CA LYS A 271 -6.12 13.30 -19.70
C LYS A 271 -5.65 12.36 -20.79
N ASN A 272 -4.35 12.07 -20.85
CA ASN A 272 -3.76 11.16 -21.83
C ASN A 272 -3.74 9.68 -21.36
N CYS A 273 -4.09 9.43 -20.10
CA CYS A 273 -4.28 8.10 -19.52
C CYS A 273 -5.72 7.63 -19.75
N THR A 274 -6.00 7.18 -20.98
CA THR A 274 -7.36 6.79 -21.42
C THR A 274 -7.49 5.31 -21.78
N LYS A 275 -6.38 4.56 -21.78
CA LYS A 275 -6.38 3.17 -22.24
C LYS A 275 -6.59 2.23 -21.05
N LYS A 276 -7.26 1.11 -21.33
CA LYS A 276 -7.46 0.04 -20.36
C LYS A 276 -6.10 -0.53 -19.94
N GLY A 277 -5.81 -0.53 -18.64
CA GLY A 277 -4.57 -1.09 -18.11
C GLY A 277 -3.29 -0.33 -18.46
N ASP A 278 -3.35 0.99 -18.69
CA ASP A 278 -2.19 1.80 -19.09
C ASP A 278 -1.33 2.32 -17.93
N LEU A 279 -1.79 2.20 -16.68
CA LEU A 279 -1.03 2.60 -15.49
C LEU A 279 -0.17 1.48 -14.90
N VAL A 280 -0.19 0.29 -15.49
CA VAL A 280 0.47 -0.90 -14.94
C VAL A 280 1.36 -1.58 -15.96
N LEU A 281 2.36 -2.30 -15.45
CA LEU A 281 3.37 -2.97 -16.25
C LEU A 281 2.91 -4.38 -16.63
N PHE A 282 3.00 -4.71 -17.91
CA PHE A 282 2.88 -6.09 -18.38
C PHE A 282 4.25 -6.76 -18.53
N CYS A 283 4.26 -8.08 -18.70
CA CYS A 283 5.45 -8.89 -18.83
C CYS A 283 6.34 -8.45 -20.01
N MET A 284 7.58 -8.02 -19.70
CA MET A 284 8.56 -7.61 -20.72
C MET A 284 9.06 -8.76 -21.60
N ALA A 285 8.99 -10.01 -21.14
CA ALA A 285 9.46 -11.18 -21.89
C ALA A 285 8.37 -11.77 -22.81
N CYS A 286 7.11 -11.47 -22.53
CA CYS A 286 6.00 -11.86 -23.37
C CYS A 286 6.10 -11.18 -24.75
N PRO A 287 5.95 -11.92 -25.87
CA PRO A 287 5.92 -11.38 -27.25
C PRO A 287 4.93 -10.23 -27.49
N GLN A 288 5.33 -8.98 -27.54
CA GLN A 288 4.46 -7.80 -27.75
C GLN A 288 4.80 -7.12 -29.08
N PRO A 289 3.99 -7.33 -30.14
CA PRO A 289 4.20 -6.72 -31.45
C PRO A 289 4.26 -5.19 -31.36
N GLY A 290 5.29 -4.60 -31.96
CA GLY A 290 5.54 -3.15 -31.92
C GLY A 290 6.22 -2.65 -30.65
N ILE A 291 6.43 -3.50 -29.64
CA ILE A 291 7.14 -3.14 -28.39
C ILE A 291 8.48 -3.89 -28.32
N ASN A 292 8.44 -5.20 -28.14
CA ASN A 292 9.64 -6.06 -28.07
C ASN A 292 9.67 -7.11 -29.20
N VAL A 293 8.65 -7.16 -30.06
CA VAL A 293 8.62 -7.98 -31.27
C VAL A 293 8.48 -7.07 -32.49
N SER A 294 9.36 -7.27 -33.47
CA SER A 294 9.31 -6.52 -34.74
C SER A 294 7.98 -6.73 -35.46
N THR A 295 7.44 -5.67 -36.05
CA THR A 295 6.19 -5.71 -36.85
C THR A 295 6.30 -6.56 -38.10
N ASN A 296 7.52 -6.87 -38.55
CA ASN A 296 7.78 -7.71 -39.73
C ASN A 296 8.06 -9.18 -39.36
N ALA A 297 7.98 -9.53 -38.07
CA ALA A 297 8.22 -10.90 -37.63
C ALA A 297 7.08 -11.82 -38.09
N ASN A 298 7.43 -13.06 -38.46
CA ASN A 298 6.43 -14.09 -38.69
C ASN A 298 5.93 -14.63 -37.34
N LEU A 299 4.75 -14.15 -36.92
CA LEU A 299 4.14 -14.46 -35.63
C LEU A 299 3.52 -15.87 -35.55
N ASP A 300 3.50 -16.63 -36.65
CA ASP A 300 3.07 -18.04 -36.65
C ASP A 300 4.11 -18.97 -35.99
N GLN A 301 5.31 -18.47 -35.68
CA GLN A 301 6.33 -19.25 -34.99
C GLN A 301 5.97 -19.46 -33.52
N TRP A 302 6.20 -20.69 -33.03
CA TRP A 302 5.87 -21.10 -31.66
C TRP A 302 6.46 -20.18 -30.56
N LYS A 303 7.60 -19.53 -30.80
CA LYS A 303 8.23 -18.60 -29.85
C LYS A 303 7.42 -17.31 -29.59
N TYR A 304 6.51 -16.97 -30.49
CA TYR A 304 5.61 -15.81 -30.34
C TYR A 304 4.27 -16.19 -29.71
N THR A 305 4.07 -17.47 -29.43
CA THR A 305 2.87 -17.97 -28.75
C THR A 305 2.72 -17.34 -27.39
N ARG A 306 1.50 -16.88 -27.10
CA ARG A 306 1.13 -16.42 -25.78
C ARG A 306 0.64 -17.59 -24.94
N MET A 307 1.26 -17.78 -23.78
CA MET A 307 0.81 -18.73 -22.78
C MET A 307 0.14 -18.00 -21.64
N VAL A 308 -1.14 -18.30 -21.42
CA VAL A 308 -1.96 -17.72 -20.37
C VAL A 308 -2.42 -18.81 -19.41
N VAL A 309 -2.49 -18.48 -18.13
CA VAL A 309 -3.07 -19.31 -17.08
C VAL A 309 -4.20 -18.53 -16.41
N MET A 310 -5.28 -19.22 -16.11
CA MET A 310 -6.48 -18.67 -15.48
C MET A 310 -6.78 -19.42 -14.21
N ASP A 311 -7.18 -18.70 -13.17
CA ASP A 311 -7.59 -19.28 -11.90
C ASP A 311 -8.36 -18.27 -11.03
N GLY A 312 -9.07 -18.78 -10.02
CA GLY A 312 -9.83 -18.02 -9.04
C GLY A 312 -9.24 -18.02 -7.63
N ASN A 313 -9.09 -16.84 -7.04
CA ASN A 313 -8.68 -16.66 -5.65
C ASN A 313 -9.85 -16.31 -4.72
N PHE A 314 -10.25 -17.28 -3.90
CA PHE A 314 -11.36 -17.15 -2.94
C PHE A 314 -10.97 -16.54 -1.59
N LYS A 315 -9.69 -16.24 -1.35
CA LYS A 315 -9.28 -15.52 -0.13
C LYS A 315 -9.46 -14.01 -0.27
N ALA A 316 -9.54 -13.49 -1.50
CA ALA A 316 -9.74 -12.07 -1.81
C ALA A 316 -11.23 -11.64 -1.74
N GLU A 317 -11.93 -12.08 -0.68
CA GLU A 317 -13.32 -11.71 -0.42
C GLU A 317 -13.49 -10.21 -0.20
N HIS A 318 -14.69 -9.70 -0.48
CA HIS A 318 -15.04 -8.29 -0.28
C HIS A 318 -16.43 -8.18 0.32
N MET A 319 -16.58 -7.40 1.39
CA MET A 319 -17.87 -7.17 2.05
C MET A 319 -18.68 -6.08 1.35
N HIS A 320 -20.00 -6.08 1.56
CA HIS A 320 -20.81 -4.94 1.17
C HIS A 320 -20.41 -3.67 1.92
N GLU A 321 -20.33 -2.58 1.18
CA GLU A 321 -20.04 -1.27 1.73
C GLU A 321 -21.27 -0.66 2.41
N ARG A 322 -21.00 0.26 3.35
CA ARG A 322 -22.06 0.98 4.05
C ARG A 322 -22.68 2.10 3.20
N GLN A 323 -21.88 2.75 2.35
CA GLN A 323 -22.29 3.93 1.57
C GLN A 323 -21.70 3.86 0.14
N PRO A 324 -22.31 3.07 -0.76
CA PRO A 324 -21.76 2.87 -2.11
C PRO A 324 -21.89 4.10 -3.03
N ASP A 325 -22.87 4.98 -2.78
CA ASP A 325 -23.18 6.10 -3.69
C ASP A 325 -22.20 7.29 -3.58
N ASP A 326 -21.42 7.38 -2.50
CA ASP A 326 -20.44 8.46 -2.24
C ASP A 326 -19.00 8.06 -2.62
N GLN A 327 -18.84 6.92 -3.28
CA GLN A 327 -17.53 6.36 -3.58
C GLN A 327 -16.89 7.02 -4.80
N VAL A 328 -15.62 7.40 -4.66
CA VAL A 328 -14.83 8.04 -5.72
C VAL A 328 -13.83 7.05 -6.30
N TRP A 329 -13.85 6.94 -7.63
CA TRP A 329 -12.93 6.09 -8.40
C TRP A 329 -11.78 6.93 -8.94
N LEU A 330 -10.54 6.62 -8.58
CA LEU A 330 -9.38 7.35 -9.08
C LEU A 330 -8.81 6.76 -10.37
N MET A 331 -8.89 5.44 -10.55
CA MET A 331 -8.28 4.75 -11.69
C MET A 331 -9.05 3.49 -12.17
N ASP A 332 -10.39 3.54 -12.18
CA ASP A 332 -11.24 2.42 -12.60
C ASP A 332 -10.86 1.86 -13.99
N GLY A 333 -10.43 0.60 -14.01
CA GLY A 333 -10.01 -0.11 -15.21
C GLY A 333 -8.67 0.31 -15.81
N ARG A 334 -7.91 1.18 -15.14
CA ARG A 334 -6.59 1.64 -15.64
C ARG A 334 -5.43 0.78 -15.15
N GLY A 335 -5.68 -0.11 -14.19
CA GLY A 335 -4.75 -1.12 -13.72
C GLY A 335 -5.04 -2.54 -14.25
N PHE A 336 -4.98 -3.52 -13.36
CA PHE A 336 -5.23 -4.93 -13.66
C PHE A 336 -6.70 -5.30 -13.55
N MET A 337 -7.41 -4.72 -12.59
CA MET A 337 -8.83 -4.89 -12.41
C MET A 337 -9.59 -4.25 -13.58
N VAL A 338 -10.65 -4.90 -14.04
CA VAL A 338 -11.47 -4.43 -15.16
C VAL A 338 -12.28 -3.19 -14.79
N THR A 339 -12.68 -2.38 -15.79
CA THR A 339 -13.58 -1.25 -15.56
C THR A 339 -14.92 -1.76 -15.04
N ASN A 340 -15.42 -1.19 -13.94
CA ASN A 340 -16.59 -1.73 -13.25
C ASN A 340 -17.91 -1.59 -14.06
N PRO A 341 -18.33 -0.42 -14.58
CA PRO A 341 -19.61 -0.31 -15.31
C PRO A 341 -19.79 -1.27 -16.50
N PRO A 342 -18.83 -1.44 -17.44
CA PRO A 342 -18.95 -2.41 -18.54
C PRO A 342 -19.01 -3.86 -18.04
N TYR A 343 -18.25 -4.18 -16.99
CA TYR A 343 -18.28 -5.51 -16.41
C TYR A 343 -19.65 -5.82 -15.79
N GLN A 344 -20.23 -4.90 -15.02
CA GLN A 344 -21.59 -5.07 -14.47
C GLN A 344 -22.65 -5.20 -15.57
N ALA A 345 -22.53 -4.44 -16.66
CA ALA A 345 -23.41 -4.57 -17.82
C ALA A 345 -23.33 -5.98 -18.44
N TYR A 346 -22.11 -6.52 -18.59
CA TYR A 346 -21.89 -7.87 -19.06
C TYR A 346 -22.48 -8.93 -18.14
N LEU A 347 -22.27 -8.81 -16.82
CA LEU A 347 -22.82 -9.72 -15.81
C LEU A 347 -24.36 -9.73 -15.82
N LYS A 348 -24.98 -8.58 -16.10
CA LYS A 348 -26.44 -8.43 -16.16
C LYS A 348 -27.02 -8.97 -17.47
N ALA A 349 -26.33 -8.77 -18.58
CA ALA A 349 -26.77 -9.22 -19.91
C ALA A 349 -26.58 -10.73 -20.12
N THR A 350 -25.60 -11.34 -19.43
CA THR A 350 -25.21 -12.73 -19.67
C THR A 350 -25.85 -13.66 -18.63
N PRO A 351 -26.75 -14.58 -19.03
CA PRO A 351 -27.35 -15.52 -18.10
C PRO A 351 -26.30 -16.52 -17.59
N HIS A 352 -26.38 -16.86 -16.31
CA HIS A 352 -25.53 -17.92 -15.75
C HIS A 352 -26.02 -19.30 -16.21
N ILE A 353 -25.19 -20.00 -16.97
CA ILE A 353 -25.45 -21.37 -17.40
C ILE A 353 -24.56 -22.31 -16.59
N THR A 354 -25.17 -23.15 -15.75
CA THR A 354 -24.43 -24.21 -15.05
C THR A 354 -24.18 -25.36 -16.01
N GLU A 355 -22.98 -25.43 -16.55
CA GLU A 355 -22.59 -26.50 -17.46
C GLU A 355 -22.10 -27.72 -16.69
N LYS A 356 -22.69 -28.90 -16.98
CA LYS A 356 -22.23 -30.17 -16.42
C LYS A 356 -21.03 -30.65 -17.23
N SER A 357 -19.90 -30.82 -16.55
CA SER A 357 -18.74 -31.47 -17.15
C SER A 357 -18.89 -33.00 -17.05
N PRO A 358 -18.54 -33.76 -18.10
CA PRO A 358 -18.52 -35.23 -18.08
C PRO A 358 -17.26 -35.81 -17.42
N CYS A 359 -16.50 -35.03 -16.65
CA CYS A 359 -15.24 -35.42 -16.03
C CYS A 359 -15.40 -35.59 -14.50
N ASN A 360 -14.55 -36.44 -13.91
CA ASN A 360 -14.79 -37.07 -12.60
C ASN A 360 -14.55 -36.16 -11.38
N ASN A 361 -13.89 -35.00 -11.52
CA ASN A 361 -13.46 -34.20 -10.37
C ASN A 361 -13.61 -32.70 -10.64
N HIS A 362 -14.54 -32.05 -9.94
CA HIS A 362 -14.78 -30.61 -10.11
C HIS A 362 -15.04 -29.92 -8.78
N LYS A 363 -14.00 -29.76 -7.96
CA LYS A 363 -14.07 -28.86 -6.80
C LYS A 363 -14.35 -27.41 -7.22
N ALA A 364 -13.78 -26.93 -8.33
CA ALA A 364 -14.02 -25.60 -8.88
C ALA A 364 -15.49 -25.36 -9.32
N ILE A 365 -16.13 -26.31 -10.01
CA ILE A 365 -17.55 -26.19 -10.40
C ILE A 365 -18.47 -26.18 -9.16
N ASN A 366 -18.10 -26.92 -8.11
CA ASN A 366 -18.86 -26.92 -6.86
C ASN A 366 -18.72 -25.59 -6.09
N GLN A 367 -17.59 -24.90 -6.19
CA GLN A 367 -17.35 -23.59 -5.58
C GLN A 367 -18.16 -22.45 -6.25
N ALA A 368 -18.53 -22.60 -7.53
CA ALA A 368 -19.43 -21.67 -8.24
C ALA A 368 -20.84 -21.57 -7.63
N SER A 369 -21.21 -22.49 -6.72
CA SER A 369 -22.54 -22.56 -6.09
C SER A 369 -22.59 -22.04 -4.66
N VAL A 370 -21.47 -21.54 -4.11
CA VAL A 370 -21.37 -21.09 -2.71
C VAL A 370 -22.30 -19.89 -2.44
N SER A 371 -22.94 -19.89 -1.27
CA SER A 371 -23.82 -18.82 -0.79
C SER A 371 -23.03 -17.52 -0.58
N CYS A 372 -23.53 -16.41 -1.15
CA CYS A 372 -22.87 -15.10 -1.11
C CYS A 372 -22.97 -14.37 0.25
N GLY A 373 -23.83 -14.83 1.17
CA GLY A 373 -23.88 -14.30 2.55
C GLY A 373 -23.97 -12.76 2.62
N LYS A 374 -22.98 -12.12 3.27
CA LYS A 374 -22.83 -10.66 3.40
C LYS A 374 -21.73 -10.07 2.47
N LEU A 375 -21.30 -10.81 1.46
CA LEU A 375 -20.18 -10.45 0.59
C LEU A 375 -20.67 -9.76 -0.68
N ASN A 376 -19.97 -8.70 -1.09
CA ASN A 376 -20.11 -8.11 -2.42
C ASN A 376 -19.34 -8.94 -3.48
N SER A 377 -18.19 -9.50 -3.08
CA SER A 377 -17.38 -10.40 -3.89
C SER A 377 -16.89 -11.58 -3.07
N THR A 378 -17.01 -12.78 -3.63
CA THR A 378 -16.57 -14.06 -3.04
C THR A 378 -15.11 -14.39 -3.36
N GLY A 379 -14.44 -13.56 -4.15
CA GLY A 379 -13.07 -13.76 -4.60
C GLY A 379 -12.79 -12.98 -5.89
N VAL A 380 -11.61 -13.20 -6.47
CA VAL A 380 -11.24 -12.62 -7.77
C VAL A 380 -10.77 -13.70 -8.73
N GLY A 381 -11.05 -13.52 -10.02
CA GLY A 381 -10.49 -14.34 -11.09
C GLY A 381 -9.46 -13.52 -11.86
N ALA A 382 -8.38 -14.16 -12.30
CA ALA A 382 -7.40 -13.48 -13.14
C ALA A 382 -6.89 -14.36 -14.26
N THR A 383 -6.30 -13.67 -15.24
CA THR A 383 -5.46 -14.25 -16.27
C THR A 383 -4.03 -13.74 -16.08
N ALA A 384 -3.06 -14.65 -16.09
CA ALA A 384 -1.64 -14.33 -15.94
C ALA A 384 -0.81 -15.03 -17.03
N CYS A 385 0.40 -14.53 -17.29
CA CYS A 385 1.38 -15.20 -18.13
C CYS A 385 1.85 -16.50 -17.47
N THR A 386 1.68 -17.64 -18.14
CA THR A 386 2.08 -18.95 -17.59
C THR A 386 3.59 -19.09 -17.40
N GLN A 387 4.39 -18.45 -18.25
CA GLN A 387 5.85 -18.61 -18.25
C GLN A 387 6.53 -17.77 -17.16
N HIS A 388 6.15 -16.49 -17.09
CA HIS A 388 6.84 -15.50 -16.25
C HIS A 388 6.03 -15.14 -15.00
N GLY A 389 4.74 -15.50 -14.96
CA GLY A 389 3.85 -15.25 -13.84
C GLY A 389 3.54 -13.77 -13.66
N CYS A 390 3.25 -13.05 -14.74
CA CYS A 390 2.81 -11.66 -14.66
C CYS A 390 1.32 -11.56 -14.93
N PHE A 391 0.58 -10.80 -14.12
CA PHE A 391 -0.84 -10.53 -14.36
C PHE A 391 -1.04 -9.77 -15.68
N TYR A 392 -2.14 -10.06 -16.39
CA TYR A 392 -2.53 -9.28 -17.56
C TYR A 392 -3.26 -8.01 -17.14
N PRO A 393 -2.88 -6.83 -17.67
CA PRO A 393 -3.61 -5.59 -17.40
C PRO A 393 -5.08 -5.71 -17.83
N HIS A 394 -5.96 -5.05 -17.08
CA HIS A 394 -7.39 -5.02 -17.34
C HIS A 394 -8.04 -6.41 -17.53
N SER A 395 -7.61 -7.42 -16.79
CA SER A 395 -8.16 -8.78 -16.91
C SER A 395 -8.64 -9.40 -15.60
N ILE A 396 -8.47 -8.73 -14.46
CA ILE A 396 -8.86 -9.27 -13.16
C ILE A 396 -10.32 -8.89 -12.88
N VAL A 397 -11.10 -9.86 -12.43
CA VAL A 397 -12.55 -9.74 -12.28
C VAL A 397 -13.01 -10.16 -10.89
N ASP A 398 -14.00 -9.46 -10.33
CA ASP A 398 -14.63 -9.87 -9.07
C ASP A 398 -15.67 -10.98 -9.27
N PHE A 399 -15.76 -11.90 -8.31
CA PHE A 399 -16.72 -13.01 -8.29
C PHE A 399 -17.98 -12.68 -7.47
N GLN A 400 -19.11 -12.47 -8.14
CA GLN A 400 -20.38 -12.15 -7.44
C GLN A 400 -20.95 -13.37 -6.71
N LYS A 401 -20.66 -14.58 -7.20
CA LYS A 401 -21.13 -15.83 -6.60
C LYS A 401 -20.25 -16.99 -7.03
N GLY A 402 -19.13 -17.17 -6.33
CA GLY A 402 -18.08 -18.10 -6.70
C GLY A 402 -17.49 -17.81 -8.08
N GLU A 403 -16.62 -18.71 -8.53
CA GLU A 403 -16.01 -18.64 -9.85
C GLU A 403 -16.97 -19.18 -10.90
N ARG A 404 -17.64 -18.29 -11.62
CA ARG A 404 -18.53 -18.66 -12.74
C ARG A 404 -17.77 -18.50 -14.04
N GLN A 405 -18.05 -19.38 -15.01
CA GLN A 405 -17.36 -19.34 -16.31
C GLN A 405 -17.49 -17.98 -17.00
N LEU A 406 -18.65 -17.32 -16.90
CA LEU A 406 -18.84 -15.96 -17.41
C LEU A 406 -17.83 -14.95 -16.85
N ASN A 407 -17.42 -15.09 -15.58
CA ASN A 407 -16.41 -14.22 -14.98
C ASN A 407 -15.06 -14.45 -15.70
N MET A 408 -14.71 -15.72 -15.88
CA MET A 408 -13.47 -16.14 -16.52
C MET A 408 -13.43 -15.85 -18.02
N ASP A 409 -14.58 -15.89 -18.72
CA ASP A 409 -14.72 -15.45 -20.12
C ASP A 409 -14.34 -13.97 -20.27
N TYR A 410 -14.81 -13.13 -19.35
CA TYR A 410 -14.49 -11.70 -19.36
C TYR A 410 -13.01 -11.46 -19.05
N SER A 411 -12.44 -12.20 -18.10
CA SER A 411 -11.01 -12.15 -17.79
C SER A 411 -10.16 -12.51 -19.01
N LEU A 412 -10.43 -13.67 -19.61
CA LEU A 412 -9.68 -14.19 -20.76
C LEU A 412 -9.82 -13.27 -21.97
N ALA A 413 -11.04 -12.83 -22.32
CA ALA A 413 -11.25 -11.96 -23.48
C ALA A 413 -10.47 -10.65 -23.37
N ASN A 414 -10.44 -10.02 -22.19
CA ASN A 414 -9.65 -8.79 -22.02
C ASN A 414 -8.13 -9.08 -22.05
N ALA A 415 -7.66 -10.16 -21.44
CA ALA A 415 -6.25 -10.57 -21.53
C ALA A 415 -5.81 -10.82 -23.00
N LEU A 416 -6.67 -11.46 -23.80
CA LEU A 416 -6.44 -11.72 -25.22
C LEU A 416 -6.64 -10.50 -26.13
N SER A 417 -7.10 -9.38 -25.58
CA SER A 417 -7.14 -8.10 -26.29
C SER A 417 -5.86 -7.26 -26.07
N TYR A 418 -5.04 -7.60 -25.06
CA TYR A 418 -3.91 -6.77 -24.64
C TYR A 418 -2.63 -7.05 -25.46
N ASN A 419 -2.27 -6.14 -26.36
CA ASN A 419 -1.06 -6.23 -27.20
C ASN A 419 -0.93 -7.57 -27.94
N MET A 420 -2.05 -8.05 -28.50
CA MET A 420 -2.19 -9.33 -29.19
C MET A 420 -2.30 -9.22 -30.72
N THR A 421 -2.13 -8.02 -31.29
CA THR A 421 -2.28 -7.80 -32.74
C THR A 421 -1.42 -8.78 -33.54
N SER A 422 -2.06 -9.55 -34.42
CA SER A 422 -1.42 -10.55 -35.29
C SER A 422 -0.82 -11.77 -34.55
N ILE A 423 -1.07 -11.95 -33.25
CA ILE A 423 -0.80 -13.21 -32.54
C ILE A 423 -2.06 -14.06 -32.59
N ASP A 424 -2.09 -15.05 -33.49
CA ASP A 424 -3.24 -15.92 -33.71
C ASP A 424 -3.20 -17.23 -32.90
N TYR A 425 -2.09 -17.53 -32.20
CA TYR A 425 -1.96 -18.79 -31.45
C TYR A 425 -1.68 -18.55 -29.97
N VAL A 426 -2.49 -19.19 -29.13
CA VAL A 426 -2.48 -19.04 -27.66
C VAL A 426 -2.55 -20.41 -27.01
N LEU A 427 -1.75 -20.65 -25.97
CA LEU A 427 -1.98 -21.76 -25.04
C LEU A 427 -2.65 -21.20 -23.78
N CYS A 428 -3.80 -21.76 -23.43
CA CYS A 428 -4.56 -21.38 -22.24
C CYS A 428 -4.55 -22.54 -21.25
N PHE A 429 -4.09 -22.30 -20.03
CA PHE A 429 -4.15 -23.24 -18.90
C PHE A 429 -5.26 -22.84 -17.96
N TYR A 430 -6.12 -23.80 -17.62
CA TYR A 430 -7.23 -23.61 -16.67
C TYR A 430 -7.71 -24.99 -16.21
N ASP A 431 -8.02 -25.14 -14.93
CA ASP A 431 -8.35 -26.43 -14.32
C ASP A 431 -9.46 -27.17 -15.06
N ILE A 432 -10.51 -26.45 -15.45
CA ILE A 432 -11.68 -27.05 -16.09
C ILE A 432 -11.65 -26.96 -17.61
N ASN A 433 -10.48 -26.78 -18.23
CA ASN A 433 -10.35 -26.62 -19.69
C ASN A 433 -10.92 -27.79 -20.50
N CYS A 434 -10.98 -28.99 -19.92
CA CYS A 434 -11.64 -30.14 -20.56
C CYS A 434 -13.14 -29.95 -20.82
N ALA A 435 -13.78 -29.02 -20.11
CA ALA A 435 -15.17 -28.62 -20.25
C ALA A 435 -15.30 -27.20 -20.81
N TYR A 436 -14.61 -26.23 -20.18
CA TYR A 436 -14.69 -24.81 -20.49
C TYR A 436 -14.42 -24.49 -21.97
N MET A 437 -13.30 -24.98 -22.52
CA MET A 437 -12.88 -24.64 -23.88
C MET A 437 -13.85 -25.15 -24.97
N LYS A 438 -14.70 -26.13 -24.66
CA LYS A 438 -15.73 -26.63 -25.60
C LYS A 438 -16.86 -25.62 -25.80
N ASN A 439 -17.10 -24.77 -24.81
CA ASN A 439 -18.24 -23.86 -24.78
C ASN A 439 -17.82 -22.38 -24.87
N LEU A 440 -16.54 -22.05 -24.64
CA LEU A 440 -15.98 -20.70 -24.76
C LEU A 440 -16.47 -19.96 -26.01
N ARG A 441 -16.37 -20.57 -27.20
CA ARG A 441 -16.78 -19.91 -28.45
C ARG A 441 -18.28 -19.58 -28.45
N ARG A 442 -19.10 -20.48 -27.93
CA ARG A 442 -20.55 -20.24 -27.77
C ARG A 442 -20.82 -19.09 -26.80
N HIS A 443 -20.11 -19.04 -25.68
CA HIS A 443 -20.26 -17.97 -24.68
C HIS A 443 -19.87 -16.61 -25.26
N VAL A 444 -18.71 -16.52 -25.91
CA VAL A 444 -18.22 -15.29 -26.56
C VAL A 444 -19.15 -14.84 -27.68
N ASP A 445 -19.56 -15.74 -28.59
CA ASP A 445 -20.43 -15.39 -29.72
C ASP A 445 -21.86 -15.03 -29.28
N SER A 446 -22.25 -15.37 -28.05
CA SER A 446 -23.55 -15.02 -27.47
C SER A 446 -23.59 -13.66 -26.77
N SER A 447 -22.45 -12.97 -26.67
CA SER A 447 -22.33 -11.70 -25.95
C SER A 447 -21.68 -10.63 -26.82
N ASP A 448 -22.43 -9.55 -27.09
CA ASP A 448 -21.90 -8.39 -27.83
C ASP A 448 -20.82 -7.60 -27.04
N LEU A 449 -20.63 -7.94 -25.75
CA LEU A 449 -19.70 -7.27 -24.85
C LEU A 449 -18.36 -8.00 -24.72
N LEU A 450 -18.23 -9.19 -25.34
CA LEU A 450 -16.98 -9.94 -25.41
C LEU A 450 -16.48 -10.00 -26.85
N HIS A 451 -15.16 -9.97 -27.01
CA HIS A 451 -14.54 -10.14 -28.31
C HIS A 451 -13.29 -11.00 -28.23
N ILE A 452 -13.34 -12.15 -28.90
CA ILE A 452 -12.16 -12.97 -29.21
C ILE A 452 -12.18 -13.20 -30.73
N PRO A 453 -11.10 -12.84 -31.47
CA PRO A 453 -11.05 -13.02 -32.91
C PRO A 453 -11.36 -14.47 -33.32
N PRO A 454 -12.24 -14.71 -34.32
CA PRO A 454 -12.53 -16.06 -34.80
C PRO A 454 -11.31 -16.81 -35.33
N SER A 455 -10.30 -16.08 -35.82
CA SER A 455 -9.02 -16.65 -36.29
C SER A 455 -8.14 -17.15 -35.16
N MET A 456 -8.33 -16.67 -33.93
CA MET A 456 -7.47 -16.98 -32.81
C MET A 456 -7.65 -18.44 -32.37
N ARG A 457 -6.57 -19.21 -32.51
CA ARG A 457 -6.47 -20.61 -32.15
C ARG A 457 -6.01 -20.71 -30.69
N ILE A 458 -6.96 -21.03 -29.82
CA ILE A 458 -6.70 -21.25 -28.39
C ILE A 458 -6.55 -22.76 -28.14
N MET A 459 -5.33 -23.18 -27.78
CA MET A 459 -5.05 -24.54 -27.34
C MET A 459 -5.23 -24.65 -25.83
N ALA A 460 -6.13 -25.54 -25.41
CA ALA A 460 -6.38 -25.82 -23.99
C ALA A 460 -5.31 -26.72 -23.39
N GLY A 461 -4.84 -26.35 -22.20
CA GLY A 461 -4.06 -27.19 -21.28
C GLY A 461 -4.66 -27.16 -19.87
N ILE A 462 -4.31 -28.13 -19.05
CA ILE A 462 -4.65 -28.18 -17.62
C ILE A 462 -3.33 -28.22 -16.85
N GLY A 463 -3.23 -27.50 -15.74
CA GLY A 463 -2.02 -27.51 -14.91
C GLY A 463 -1.61 -28.92 -14.49
N MET A 464 -0.31 -29.15 -14.31
CA MET A 464 0.27 -30.47 -14.09
C MET A 464 -0.27 -31.14 -12.83
N TRP A 465 -0.54 -30.37 -11.78
CA TRP A 465 -1.08 -30.91 -10.54
C TRP A 465 -2.56 -31.26 -10.71
N HIS A 466 -3.30 -30.39 -11.39
CA HIS A 466 -4.74 -30.56 -11.60
C HIS A 466 -5.07 -31.68 -12.59
N VAL A 467 -4.29 -31.85 -13.67
CA VAL A 467 -4.61 -32.80 -14.75
C VAL A 467 -4.65 -34.26 -14.27
N HIS A 468 -3.87 -34.63 -13.26
CA HIS A 468 -3.91 -35.96 -12.64
C HIS A 468 -5.22 -36.25 -11.91
N GLY A 469 -5.96 -35.23 -11.51
CA GLY A 469 -7.30 -35.35 -10.93
C GLY A 469 -8.41 -35.57 -11.96
N HIS A 470 -8.11 -35.47 -13.26
CA HIS A 470 -9.06 -35.68 -14.34
C HIS A 470 -9.02 -37.14 -14.82
N LYS A 471 -10.00 -37.51 -15.66
CA LYS A 471 -10.00 -38.80 -16.34
C LYS A 471 -8.80 -38.95 -17.29
N GLU A 472 -8.41 -40.19 -17.59
CA GLU A 472 -7.20 -40.51 -18.34
C GLU A 472 -7.12 -39.82 -19.71
N GLU A 473 -8.24 -39.66 -20.42
CA GLU A 473 -8.23 -38.99 -21.73
C GLU A 473 -7.91 -37.49 -21.61
N CYS A 474 -8.21 -36.87 -20.46
CA CYS A 474 -7.82 -35.50 -20.19
C CYS A 474 -6.31 -35.38 -19.97
N TYR A 475 -5.68 -36.37 -19.33
CA TYR A 475 -4.23 -36.39 -19.15
C TYR A 475 -3.49 -36.38 -20.49
N MET A 476 -3.86 -37.28 -21.40
CA MET A 476 -3.22 -37.38 -22.71
C MET A 476 -3.48 -36.15 -23.59
N ARG A 477 -4.62 -35.47 -23.42
CA ARG A 477 -5.05 -34.35 -24.28
C ARG A 477 -4.63 -32.97 -23.78
N TYR A 478 -4.64 -32.75 -22.46
CA TYR A 478 -4.48 -31.42 -21.86
C TYR A 478 -3.22 -31.29 -20.99
N SER A 479 -2.47 -32.37 -20.75
CA SER A 479 -1.20 -32.26 -20.01
C SER A 479 -0.21 -31.38 -20.78
N PRO A 480 0.48 -30.45 -20.10
CA PRO A 480 1.49 -29.61 -20.73
C PRO A 480 2.60 -30.42 -21.40
N LEU A 481 2.89 -31.65 -20.92
CA LEU A 481 3.95 -32.53 -21.47
C LEU A 481 3.69 -32.97 -22.91
N PHE A 482 2.42 -33.04 -23.33
CA PHE A 482 2.04 -33.54 -24.66
C PHE A 482 1.63 -32.42 -25.62
N ILE A 483 1.55 -31.18 -25.13
CA ILE A 483 1.16 -30.03 -25.95
C ILE A 483 2.38 -29.49 -26.70
N LYS A 484 2.34 -29.54 -28.03
CA LYS A 484 3.44 -28.99 -28.85
C LYS A 484 3.56 -27.48 -28.62
N GLY A 485 4.77 -27.05 -28.25
CA GLY A 485 5.09 -25.64 -28.04
C GLY A 485 4.83 -25.12 -26.63
N SER A 486 4.31 -25.94 -25.70
CA SER A 486 4.16 -25.57 -24.28
C SER A 486 5.50 -25.36 -23.56
N GLY A 487 6.52 -26.10 -23.98
CA GLY A 487 7.78 -26.19 -23.22
C GLY A 487 7.57 -26.92 -21.90
N TRP A 488 8.55 -26.81 -20.99
CA TRP A 488 8.48 -27.45 -19.67
C TRP A 488 7.78 -26.53 -18.66
N VAL A 489 6.47 -26.35 -18.81
CA VAL A 489 5.65 -25.51 -17.93
C VAL A 489 4.75 -26.38 -17.06
N ASN A 490 4.61 -26.03 -15.77
CA ASN A 490 3.68 -26.71 -14.88
C ASN A 490 2.23 -26.22 -15.06
N GLY A 491 2.01 -25.00 -15.56
CA GLY A 491 0.66 -24.41 -15.69
C GLY A 491 0.06 -23.91 -14.37
N GLU A 492 0.86 -23.79 -13.31
CA GLU A 492 0.40 -23.58 -11.92
C GLU A 492 0.98 -22.28 -11.32
N ILE A 493 1.61 -21.45 -12.15
CA ILE A 493 2.33 -20.26 -11.69
C ILE A 493 1.40 -19.24 -11.01
N ILE A 494 0.11 -19.20 -11.36
CA ILE A 494 -0.85 -18.26 -10.81
C ILE A 494 -1.09 -18.46 -9.32
N GLU A 495 -0.98 -19.70 -8.82
CA GLU A 495 -1.07 -20.03 -7.40
C GLU A 495 0.05 -19.35 -6.58
N THR A 496 1.24 -19.20 -7.17
CA THR A 496 2.34 -18.46 -6.54
C THR A 496 2.03 -16.98 -6.44
N LEU A 497 1.29 -16.43 -7.41
CA LEU A 497 0.86 -15.03 -7.38
C LEU A 497 -0.21 -14.81 -6.32
N TRP A 498 -1.12 -15.77 -6.16
CA TRP A 498 -2.10 -15.77 -5.07
C TRP A 498 -1.44 -15.82 -3.70
N SER A 499 -0.40 -16.61 -3.53
CA SER A 499 0.33 -16.67 -2.26
C SER A 499 0.81 -15.28 -1.82
N THR A 500 1.36 -14.48 -2.74
CA THR A 500 1.79 -13.10 -2.47
C THR A 500 0.60 -12.16 -2.26
N LEU A 501 -0.40 -12.19 -3.15
CA LEU A 501 -1.56 -11.29 -3.06
C LEU A 501 -2.39 -11.53 -1.79
N ASN A 502 -2.42 -12.77 -1.29
CA ASN A 502 -3.18 -13.15 -0.10
C ASN A 502 -2.70 -12.51 1.20
N ILE A 503 -1.49 -11.95 1.21
CA ILE A 503 -0.98 -11.20 2.37
C ILE A 503 -1.89 -9.98 2.63
N VAL A 504 -2.38 -9.32 1.58
CA VAL A 504 -3.23 -8.12 1.72
C VAL A 504 -4.73 -8.40 1.69
N SER A 505 -5.17 -9.60 1.29
CA SER A 505 -6.59 -9.96 1.12
C SER A 505 -7.45 -9.69 2.36
N ALA A 506 -6.90 -9.91 3.56
CA ALA A 506 -7.62 -9.63 4.82
C ALA A 506 -7.87 -8.13 5.02
N SER A 507 -6.90 -7.29 4.65
CA SER A 507 -7.02 -5.83 4.76
C SER A 507 -7.96 -5.24 3.72
N THR A 508 -8.01 -5.81 2.52
CA THR A 508 -8.89 -5.36 1.43
C THR A 508 -10.36 -5.69 1.66
N ARG A 509 -10.67 -6.67 2.49
CA ARG A 509 -12.02 -7.21 2.68
C ARG A 509 -13.06 -6.19 3.15
N GLY A 510 -12.63 -5.22 3.96
CA GLY A 510 -13.49 -4.16 4.51
C GLY A 510 -13.28 -2.79 3.90
N MET A 511 -12.43 -2.67 2.87
CA MET A 511 -12.20 -1.40 2.16
C MET A 511 -13.41 -1.04 1.31
N THR A 512 -13.50 0.19 0.80
CA THR A 512 -14.47 0.52 -0.24
C THR A 512 -14.04 -0.12 -1.55
N THR A 513 -14.96 -0.39 -2.47
CA THR A 513 -14.68 -1.10 -3.74
C THR A 513 -13.63 -0.37 -4.57
N PRO A 514 -13.68 0.97 -4.77
CA PRO A 514 -12.63 1.65 -5.51
C PRO A 514 -11.26 1.52 -4.83
N TYR A 515 -11.20 1.74 -3.51
CA TYR A 515 -9.93 1.68 -2.81
C TYR A 515 -9.34 0.26 -2.79
N ARG A 516 -10.18 -0.77 -2.62
CA ARG A 516 -9.78 -2.17 -2.78
C ARG A 516 -9.19 -2.43 -4.16
N GLN A 517 -9.87 -1.99 -5.21
CA GLN A 517 -9.41 -2.17 -6.59
C GLN A 517 -8.03 -1.53 -6.80
N GLU A 518 -7.87 -0.29 -6.36
CA GLU A 518 -6.63 0.47 -6.48
C GLU A 518 -5.47 -0.17 -5.70
N LEU A 519 -5.74 -0.70 -4.51
CA LEU A 519 -4.75 -1.40 -3.71
C LEU A 519 -4.33 -2.73 -4.36
N LEU A 520 -5.28 -3.52 -4.86
CA LEU A 520 -5.00 -4.77 -5.56
C LEU A 520 -4.20 -4.49 -6.84
N ASP A 521 -4.58 -3.45 -7.61
CA ASP A 521 -3.84 -3.01 -8.79
C ASP A 521 -2.39 -2.67 -8.46
N PHE A 522 -2.16 -1.94 -7.37
CA PHE A 522 -0.82 -1.58 -6.92
C PHE A 522 0.03 -2.80 -6.54
N GLN A 523 -0.56 -3.74 -5.79
CA GLN A 523 0.10 -4.98 -5.35
C GLN A 523 0.47 -5.89 -6.52
N MET A 524 -0.42 -6.03 -7.50
CA MET A 524 -0.13 -6.77 -8.73
C MET A 524 0.92 -6.07 -9.59
N ASN A 525 0.96 -4.73 -9.59
CA ASN A 525 1.95 -3.96 -10.33
C ASN A 525 3.36 -4.17 -9.74
N ASP A 526 3.47 -4.14 -8.42
CA ASP A 526 4.73 -4.44 -7.73
C ASP A 526 5.19 -5.87 -8.01
N SER A 527 4.27 -6.86 -7.94
CA SER A 527 4.57 -8.25 -8.31
C SER A 527 5.13 -8.38 -9.73
N ASN A 528 4.50 -7.73 -10.71
CA ASN A 528 4.97 -7.71 -12.09
C ASN A 528 6.34 -7.01 -12.20
N PHE A 529 6.51 -5.85 -11.56
CA PHE A 529 7.76 -5.08 -11.57
C PHE A 529 8.94 -5.88 -10.99
N MET A 530 8.75 -6.50 -9.83
CA MET A 530 9.78 -7.31 -9.17
C MET A 530 10.17 -8.53 -9.99
N LYS A 531 9.22 -9.16 -10.69
CA LYS A 531 9.52 -10.23 -11.65
C LYS A 531 10.39 -9.74 -12.80
N MET A 532 10.11 -8.57 -13.35
CA MET A 532 10.92 -8.01 -14.43
C MET A 532 12.36 -7.70 -13.98
N ILE A 533 12.53 -7.13 -12.79
CA ILE A 533 13.87 -6.88 -12.23
C ILE A 533 14.65 -8.19 -12.10
N ARG A 534 14.03 -9.23 -11.53
CA ARG A 534 14.69 -10.53 -11.30
C ARG A 534 15.04 -11.23 -12.61
N MET A 535 14.16 -11.22 -13.61
CA MET A 535 14.45 -11.76 -14.94
C MET A 535 15.69 -11.11 -15.57
N GLY A 536 15.90 -9.80 -15.38
CA GLY A 536 17.08 -9.11 -15.88
C GLY A 536 18.40 -9.61 -15.25
N MET A 537 18.36 -10.05 -13.99
CA MET A 537 19.55 -10.60 -13.30
C MET A 537 19.93 -11.99 -13.82
N GLU A 538 18.94 -12.80 -14.18
CA GLU A 538 19.15 -14.17 -14.68
C GLU A 538 19.71 -14.20 -16.12
N ILE A 539 19.56 -13.14 -16.90
CA ILE A 539 20.07 -13.04 -18.28
C ILE A 539 21.58 -12.68 -18.32
N GLN A 540 22.14 -12.19 -17.21
CA GLN A 540 23.56 -11.78 -17.11
C GLN A 540 24.48 -12.84 -16.48
N GLY A 541 23.94 -13.97 -16.04
CA GLY A 541 24.70 -15.14 -15.58
C GLY A 541 24.72 -16.23 -16.64
#